data_AF-A0A957BTD1-F1
#
_entry.id   AF-A0A957BTD1-F1
#
_cell.length_a   1.000
_cell.length_b   1.000
_cell.length_c   1.000
_cell.angle_alpha   90.00
_cell.angle_beta   90.00
_cell.angle_gamma   90.00
#
_symmetry.space_group_name_H-M   'P 1'
#
loop_
_entity.id
_entity.type
_entity.pdbx_description
1 polymer ?
#
loop_
_entity_poly.entity_id
_entity_poly.type
_entity_poly.pdbx_seq_one_letter_code
_entity_poly.pdbx_strand_id
1 'polypeptide(L)'
;MSDHKNLIDEILGDAFRRGEFDNLPGAGKRLKVDDDLDVHVPAELRMTHRMLKESNLTPDWIAEGKAIEAAEATALRKLHADVRLAHGSRYDARRAPNPEQRLTQVEARWRAAQASFRAEVARLNKRILAYNLKLPPGFDHKAAIDPERELTKAQA
;
A
#
# COMPACT_ATOMS: atom_id res chain seq x y z
N MET A 1 13.72 22.91 31.71
CA MET A 1 13.86 23.36 30.30
C MET A 1 12.49 23.79 29.73
N SER A 2 11.82 24.79 30.32
CA SER A 2 10.50 25.26 29.81
C SER A 2 10.30 26.78 29.76
N ASP A 3 11.28 27.60 30.16
CA ASP A 3 11.11 29.07 30.20
C ASP A 3 11.03 29.75 28.83
N HIS A 4 11.56 29.14 27.77
CA HIS A 4 11.67 29.80 26.46
C HIS A 4 10.33 29.85 25.71
N LYS A 5 9.39 28.93 26.00
CA LYS A 5 8.06 28.93 25.37
C LYS A 5 7.24 30.14 25.84
N ASN A 6 7.26 30.40 27.14
CA ASN A 6 6.47 31.48 27.73
C ASN A 6 6.93 32.87 27.24
N LEU A 7 8.24 33.09 27.08
CA LEU A 7 8.76 34.36 26.58
C LEU A 7 8.41 34.59 25.10
N ILE A 8 8.52 33.55 24.27
CA ILE A 8 8.16 33.64 22.85
C ILE A 8 6.66 33.91 22.69
N ASP A 9 5.82 33.22 23.45
CA ASP A 9 4.37 33.40 23.42
C ASP A 9 3.95 34.81 23.90
N GLU A 10 4.65 35.37 24.90
CA GLU A 10 4.44 36.73 25.36
C GLU A 10 4.82 37.77 24.29
N ILE A 11 5.96 37.59 23.62
CA ILE A 11 6.41 38.45 22.51
C ILE A 11 5.44 38.39 21.33
N LEU A 12 5.00 37.18 20.96
CA LEU A 12 3.99 36.99 19.90
C LEU A 12 2.66 37.67 20.27
N GLY A 13 2.18 37.47 21.51
CA GLY A 13 0.96 38.08 22.00
C GLY A 13 1.02 39.61 21.98
N ASP A 14 2.16 40.19 22.34
CA ASP A 14 2.40 41.64 22.26
C ASP A 14 2.42 42.16 20.83
N ALA A 15 3.05 41.44 19.90
CA ALA A 15 3.08 41.80 18.49
C ALA A 15 1.69 41.70 17.83
N PHE A 16 0.87 40.71 18.23
CA PHE A 16 -0.55 40.65 17.84
C PHE A 16 -1.34 41.86 18.35
N ARG A 17 -1.15 42.26 19.62
CA ARG A 17 -1.82 43.44 20.20
C ARG A 17 -1.44 44.74 19.50
N ARG A 18 -0.20 44.84 18.99
CA ARG A 18 0.30 46.00 18.23
C ARG A 18 -0.16 46.00 16.77
N GLY A 19 -0.88 44.97 16.32
CA GLY A 19 -1.36 44.86 14.95
C GLY A 19 -0.24 44.64 13.93
N GLU A 20 0.93 44.17 14.35
CA GLU A 20 2.10 43.98 13.47
C GLU A 20 1.84 42.91 12.39
N PHE A 21 0.80 42.08 12.57
CA PHE A 21 0.38 41.05 11.63
C PHE A 21 -0.77 41.47 10.69
N ASP A 22 -1.41 42.61 10.94
CA ASP A 22 -2.65 43.02 10.25
C ASP A 22 -2.43 43.46 8.79
N ASN A 23 -1.20 43.85 8.44
CA ASN A 23 -0.84 44.29 7.08
C ASN A 23 0.35 43.51 6.51
N LEU A 24 0.42 42.20 6.80
CA LEU A 24 1.46 41.37 6.22
C LEU A 24 1.31 41.28 4.69
N PRO A 25 2.43 41.38 3.94
CA PRO A 25 2.40 41.20 2.50
C PRO A 25 1.86 39.80 2.16
N GLY A 26 0.70 39.75 1.51
CA GLY A 26 0.03 38.51 1.15
C GLY A 26 -1.04 38.01 2.13
N ALA A 27 -1.34 38.76 3.21
CA ALA A 27 -2.44 38.45 4.12
C ALA A 27 -3.78 38.27 3.36
N GLY A 28 -4.49 37.17 3.65
CA GLY A 28 -5.75 36.82 3.00
C GLY A 28 -5.64 36.32 1.55
N LYS A 29 -4.46 36.38 0.92
CA LYS A 29 -4.20 35.77 -0.39
C LYS A 29 -3.77 34.32 -0.17
N ARG A 30 -4.10 33.43 -1.13
CA ARG A 30 -3.52 32.09 -1.13
C ARG A 30 -2.01 32.23 -1.08
N LEU A 31 -1.38 31.58 -0.10
CA LEU A 31 0.07 31.52 0.01
C LEU A 31 0.61 31.03 -1.33
N LYS A 32 1.41 31.85 -2.02
CA LYS A 32 2.24 31.36 -3.11
C LYS A 32 3.32 30.52 -2.46
N VAL A 33 3.02 29.25 -2.24
CA VAL A 33 4.05 28.26 -2.04
C VAL A 33 4.74 28.23 -3.39
N ASP A 34 5.85 28.94 -3.51
CA ASP A 34 6.68 28.81 -4.69
C ASP A 34 7.03 27.32 -4.78
N ASP A 35 6.65 26.65 -5.86
CA ASP A 35 6.95 25.23 -6.04
C ASP A 35 8.48 24.99 -6.10
N ASP A 36 9.28 26.08 -6.12
CA ASP A 36 10.71 26.13 -5.90
C ASP A 36 11.14 25.88 -4.43
N LEU A 37 10.21 25.89 -3.46
CA LEU A 37 10.43 25.54 -2.04
C LEU A 37 10.45 24.02 -1.78
N ASP A 38 10.64 23.22 -2.82
CA ASP A 38 11.22 21.88 -2.76
C ASP A 38 12.72 21.95 -2.31
N VAL A 39 13.03 22.79 -1.32
CA VAL A 39 14.37 22.94 -0.71
C VAL A 39 14.84 21.61 -0.13
N HIS A 40 13.90 20.75 0.27
CA HIS A 40 14.17 19.39 0.74
C HIS A 40 14.28 18.35 -0.38
N VAL A 41 13.96 18.71 -1.62
CA VAL A 41 14.12 17.85 -2.80
C VAL A 41 15.44 18.22 -3.50
N PRO A 42 16.34 17.27 -3.73
CA PRO A 42 17.55 17.47 -4.52
C PRO A 42 17.24 18.12 -5.88
N ALA A 43 18.12 19.00 -6.35
CA ALA A 43 17.89 19.81 -7.56
C ALA A 43 17.57 18.95 -8.79
N GLU A 44 18.14 17.74 -8.85
CA GLU A 44 17.96 16.75 -9.91
C GLU A 44 16.52 16.21 -9.98
N LEU A 45 15.79 16.21 -8.86
CA LEU A 45 14.45 15.65 -8.73
C LEU A 45 13.34 16.70 -8.85
N ARG A 46 13.65 17.99 -8.70
CA ARG A 46 12.66 19.09 -8.75
C ARG A 46 11.96 19.18 -10.11
N MET A 47 12.71 19.03 -11.20
CA MET A 47 12.14 19.06 -12.54
C MET A 47 11.20 17.87 -12.77
N THR A 48 11.57 16.69 -12.30
CA THR A 48 10.72 15.48 -12.36
C THR A 48 9.45 15.65 -11.54
N HIS A 49 9.55 16.17 -10.31
CA HIS A 49 8.39 16.45 -9.46
C HIS A 49 7.44 17.48 -10.08
N ARG A 50 7.99 18.56 -10.64
CA ARG A 50 7.22 19.59 -11.35
C ARG A 50 6.50 19.02 -12.56
N MET A 51 7.19 18.26 -13.41
CA MET A 51 6.59 17.61 -14.58
C MET A 51 5.48 16.62 -14.19
N LEU A 52 5.65 15.86 -13.11
CA LEU A 52 4.60 14.95 -12.60
C LEU A 52 3.39 15.70 -12.05
N LYS A 53 3.61 16.83 -11.37
CA LYS A 53 2.55 17.68 -10.82
C LYS A 53 1.77 18.40 -11.92
N GLU A 54 2.46 18.84 -12.96
CA GLU A 54 1.88 19.56 -14.11
C GLU A 54 1.16 18.66 -15.10
N SER A 55 1.58 17.40 -15.25
CA SER A 55 1.07 16.52 -16.30
C SER A 55 -0.33 15.95 -16.04
N ASN A 56 -0.88 16.08 -14.82
CA ASN A 56 -2.16 15.46 -14.41
C ASN A 56 -2.25 13.95 -14.76
N LEU A 57 -1.10 13.32 -15.03
CA LEU A 57 -0.90 11.95 -15.48
C LEU A 57 -0.22 11.24 -14.33
N THR A 58 -0.90 10.25 -13.78
CA THR A 58 -0.35 9.40 -12.73
C THR A 58 0.83 8.63 -13.31
N PRO A 59 2.06 8.78 -12.79
CA PRO A 59 3.18 8.02 -13.33
C PRO A 59 2.93 6.52 -13.26
N ASP A 60 3.38 5.79 -14.28
CA ASP A 60 3.05 4.38 -14.51
C ASP A 60 3.26 3.47 -13.30
N TRP A 61 4.29 3.76 -12.49
CA TRP A 61 4.55 3.00 -11.27
C TRP A 61 3.42 3.15 -10.25
N ILE A 62 2.80 4.32 -10.06
CA ILE A 62 1.66 4.46 -9.13
C ILE A 62 0.48 3.60 -9.58
N ALA A 63 0.18 3.59 -10.89
CA ALA A 63 -0.89 2.76 -11.44
C ALA A 63 -0.58 1.26 -11.28
N GLU A 64 0.64 0.83 -11.60
CA GLU A 64 1.09 -0.55 -11.42
C GLU A 64 1.08 -0.96 -9.94
N GLY A 65 1.46 -0.06 -9.03
CA GLY A 65 1.42 -0.27 -7.59
C GLY A 65 0.00 -0.60 -7.11
N LYS A 66 -1.00 0.19 -7.53
CA LYS A 66 -2.41 -0.08 -7.24
C LYS A 66 -2.89 -1.40 -7.87
N ALA A 67 -2.44 -1.70 -9.09
CA ALA A 67 -2.80 -2.94 -9.77
C ALA A 67 -2.20 -4.18 -9.07
N ILE A 68 -0.99 -4.08 -8.51
CA ILE A 68 -0.37 -5.12 -7.70
C ILE A 68 -1.18 -5.33 -6.41
N GLU A 69 -1.52 -4.27 -5.69
CA GLU A 69 -2.33 -4.34 -4.46
C GLU A 69 -3.71 -4.98 -4.71
N ALA A 70 -4.39 -4.58 -5.79
CA ALA A 70 -5.68 -5.16 -6.15
C ALA A 70 -5.58 -6.65 -6.51
N ALA A 71 -4.50 -7.04 -7.19
CA ALA A 71 -4.27 -8.44 -7.56
C ALA A 71 -3.90 -9.30 -6.34
N GLU A 72 -3.08 -8.79 -5.42
CA GLU A 72 -2.79 -9.42 -4.13
C GLU A 72 -4.07 -9.64 -3.32
N ALA A 73 -4.89 -8.58 -3.15
CA ALA A 73 -6.16 -8.69 -2.44
C ALA A 73 -7.11 -9.73 -3.08
N THR A 74 -7.08 -9.85 -4.41
CA THR A 74 -7.88 -10.86 -5.14
C THR A 74 -7.36 -12.27 -4.89
N ALA A 75 -6.05 -12.48 -4.96
CA ALA A 75 -5.43 -13.78 -4.69
C ALA A 75 -5.71 -14.25 -3.24
N LEU A 76 -5.59 -13.36 -2.26
CA LEU A 76 -5.88 -13.66 -0.86
C LEU A 76 -7.36 -13.93 -0.60
N ARG A 77 -8.28 -13.16 -1.23
CA ARG A 77 -9.73 -13.43 -1.13
C ARG A 77 -10.08 -14.80 -1.70
N LYS A 78 -9.49 -15.15 -2.84
CA LYS A 78 -9.66 -16.47 -3.48
C LYS A 78 -9.14 -17.59 -2.57
N LEU A 79 -7.95 -17.44 -1.98
CA LEU A 79 -7.41 -18.39 -1.02
C LEU A 79 -8.38 -18.64 0.15
N HIS A 80 -8.88 -17.59 0.79
CA HIS A 80 -9.84 -17.75 1.90
C HIS A 80 -11.15 -18.41 1.45
N ALA A 81 -11.63 -18.14 0.23
CA ALA A 81 -12.79 -18.82 -0.32
C ALA A 81 -12.50 -20.32 -0.54
N ASP A 82 -11.35 -20.65 -1.11
CA ASP A 82 -10.94 -22.04 -1.34
C ASP A 82 -10.76 -22.81 -0.02
N VAL A 83 -10.21 -22.18 1.03
CA VAL A 83 -10.14 -22.76 2.38
C VAL A 83 -11.55 -23.08 2.89
N ARG A 84 -12.46 -22.10 2.89
CA ARG A 84 -13.84 -22.31 3.38
C ARG A 84 -14.55 -23.43 2.61
N LEU A 85 -14.40 -23.45 1.28
CA LEU A 85 -14.96 -24.50 0.43
C LEU A 85 -14.36 -25.86 0.75
N ALA A 86 -13.04 -25.95 0.98
CA ALA A 86 -12.39 -27.20 1.36
C ALA A 86 -12.88 -27.69 2.73
N HIS A 87 -13.04 -26.81 3.73
CA HIS A 87 -13.60 -27.18 5.04
C HIS A 87 -15.03 -27.71 4.94
N GLY A 88 -15.91 -27.00 4.21
CA GLY A 88 -17.28 -27.47 3.98
C GLY A 88 -17.33 -28.81 3.23
N SER A 89 -16.54 -28.93 2.16
CA SER A 89 -16.48 -30.15 1.36
C SER A 89 -15.97 -31.35 2.16
N ARG A 90 -15.02 -31.15 3.08
CA ARG A 90 -14.54 -32.20 3.99
C ARG A 90 -15.64 -32.66 4.94
N TYR A 91 -16.41 -31.72 5.48
CA TYR A 91 -17.55 -32.03 6.35
C TYR A 91 -18.60 -32.86 5.60
N ASP A 92 -18.99 -32.43 4.41
CA ASP A 92 -19.97 -33.14 3.58
C ASP A 92 -19.46 -34.50 3.12
N ALA A 93 -18.17 -34.59 2.76
CA ALA A 93 -17.53 -35.84 2.36
C ALA A 93 -17.58 -36.90 3.47
N ARG A 94 -17.41 -36.51 4.74
CA ARG A 94 -17.49 -37.44 5.89
C ARG A 94 -18.87 -38.05 6.09
N ARG A 95 -19.93 -37.39 5.60
CA ARG A 95 -21.33 -37.82 5.76
C ARG A 95 -21.87 -38.51 4.50
N ALA A 96 -21.09 -38.57 3.44
CA ALA A 96 -21.48 -39.19 2.18
C ALA A 96 -21.47 -40.72 2.26
N PRO A 97 -22.18 -41.43 1.36
CA PRO A 97 -22.18 -42.89 1.31
C PRO A 97 -20.79 -43.52 1.11
N ASN A 98 -19.87 -42.81 0.43
CA ASN A 98 -18.48 -43.23 0.18
C ASN A 98 -17.47 -42.18 0.71
N PRO A 99 -17.23 -42.10 2.03
CA PRO A 99 -16.41 -41.05 2.62
C PRO A 99 -14.98 -41.02 2.11
N GLU A 100 -14.34 -42.19 1.94
CA GLU A 100 -12.93 -42.27 1.53
C GLU A 100 -12.68 -41.71 0.14
N GLN A 101 -13.51 -42.11 -0.83
CA GLN A 101 -13.42 -41.63 -2.21
C GLN A 101 -13.72 -40.12 -2.29
N ARG A 102 -14.72 -39.65 -1.54
CA ARG A 102 -15.09 -38.22 -1.48
C ARG A 102 -13.97 -37.39 -0.86
N LEU A 103 -13.41 -37.83 0.27
CA LEU A 103 -12.29 -37.13 0.93
C LEU A 103 -11.06 -37.07 0.02
N THR A 104 -10.75 -38.15 -0.68
CA THR A 104 -9.64 -38.18 -1.65
C THR A 104 -9.83 -37.13 -2.74
N GLN A 105 -11.04 -36.99 -3.29
CA GLN A 105 -11.35 -35.98 -4.30
C GLN A 105 -11.25 -34.55 -3.74
N VAL A 106 -11.75 -34.33 -2.51
CA VAL A 106 -11.69 -33.03 -1.85
C VAL A 106 -10.24 -32.62 -1.58
N GLU A 107 -9.40 -33.54 -1.08
CA GLU A 107 -7.98 -33.26 -0.86
C GLU A 107 -7.22 -33.04 -2.16
N ALA A 108 -7.53 -33.77 -3.23
CA ALA A 108 -6.94 -33.54 -4.55
C ALA A 108 -7.29 -32.14 -5.08
N ARG A 109 -8.57 -31.73 -4.96
CA ARG A 109 -9.01 -30.39 -5.35
C ARG A 109 -8.35 -29.31 -4.49
N TRP A 110 -8.21 -29.54 -3.19
CA TRP A 110 -7.52 -28.61 -2.30
C TRP A 110 -6.04 -28.45 -2.66
N ARG A 111 -5.34 -29.55 -2.93
CA ARG A 111 -3.94 -29.51 -3.42
C ARG A 111 -3.80 -28.72 -4.72
N ALA A 112 -4.73 -28.91 -5.65
CA ALA A 112 -4.75 -28.14 -6.90
C ALA A 112 -4.97 -26.64 -6.66
N ALA A 113 -5.87 -26.27 -5.73
CA ALA A 113 -6.10 -24.87 -5.34
C ALA A 113 -4.85 -24.24 -4.73
N GLN A 114 -4.18 -24.94 -3.81
CA GLN A 114 -2.90 -24.48 -3.23
C GLN A 114 -1.83 -24.28 -4.30
N ALA A 115 -1.70 -25.22 -5.25
CA ALA A 115 -0.75 -25.11 -6.36
C ALA A 115 -1.07 -23.91 -7.26
N SER A 116 -2.35 -23.67 -7.57
CA SER A 116 -2.78 -22.49 -8.32
C SER A 116 -2.42 -21.20 -7.59
N PHE A 117 -2.66 -21.13 -6.28
CA PHE A 117 -2.33 -19.95 -5.48
C PHE A 117 -0.83 -19.68 -5.46
N ARG A 118 0.01 -20.69 -5.22
CA ARG A 118 1.47 -20.58 -5.29
C ARG A 118 1.95 -20.04 -6.63
N ALA A 119 1.39 -20.55 -7.74
CA ALA A 119 1.73 -20.09 -9.08
C ALA A 119 1.26 -18.65 -9.37
N GLU A 120 0.17 -18.21 -8.75
CA GLU A 120 -0.33 -16.84 -8.84
C GLU A 120 0.56 -15.87 -8.05
N VAL A 121 0.90 -16.22 -6.80
CA VAL A 121 1.85 -15.49 -5.96
C VAL A 121 3.22 -15.38 -6.62
N ALA A 122 3.74 -16.45 -7.24
CA ALA A 122 5.01 -16.39 -7.96
C ALA A 122 4.98 -15.39 -9.12
N ARG A 123 3.85 -15.25 -9.82
CA ARG A 123 3.66 -14.23 -10.87
C ARG A 123 3.59 -12.83 -10.27
N LEU A 124 2.90 -12.65 -9.15
CA LEU A 124 2.85 -11.37 -8.44
C LEU A 124 4.22 -10.94 -7.92
N ASN A 125 5.00 -11.84 -7.34
CA ASN A 125 6.35 -11.53 -6.85
C ASN A 125 7.28 -11.07 -7.97
N LYS A 126 7.17 -11.64 -9.18
CA LYS A 126 7.90 -11.14 -10.36
C LYS A 126 7.49 -9.72 -10.73
N ARG A 127 6.19 -9.40 -10.65
CA ARG A 127 5.68 -8.03 -10.89
C ARG A 127 6.14 -7.06 -9.81
N ILE A 128 6.11 -7.46 -8.54
CA ILE A 128 6.60 -6.68 -7.39
C ILE A 128 8.08 -6.36 -7.59
N LEU A 129 8.90 -7.34 -7.99
CA LEU A 129 10.31 -7.11 -8.28
C LEU A 129 10.49 -6.07 -9.40
N ALA A 130 9.78 -6.25 -10.52
CA ALA A 130 9.84 -5.32 -11.65
C ALA A 130 9.36 -3.90 -11.27
N TYR A 131 8.35 -3.80 -10.42
CA TYR A 131 7.86 -2.54 -9.86
C TYR A 131 8.90 -1.87 -8.97
N ASN A 132 9.50 -2.61 -8.02
CA ASN A 132 10.52 -2.09 -7.11
C ASN A 132 11.74 -1.57 -7.86
N LEU A 133 12.14 -2.22 -8.96
CA LEU A 133 13.25 -1.76 -9.82
C LEU A 133 12.96 -0.44 -10.54
N LYS A 134 11.69 -0.10 -10.77
CA LYS A 134 11.27 1.17 -11.39
C LYS A 134 11.02 2.28 -10.38
N LEU A 135 11.09 1.96 -9.08
CA LEU A 135 10.70 2.87 -8.04
C LEU A 135 11.78 3.95 -7.85
N PRO A 136 11.42 5.25 -7.84
CA PRO A 136 12.37 6.32 -7.55
C PRO A 136 12.95 6.20 -6.14
N PRO A 137 14.15 6.75 -5.88
CA PRO A 137 14.71 6.81 -4.53
C PRO A 137 13.79 7.60 -3.59
N GLY A 138 13.64 7.13 -2.35
CA GLY A 138 12.80 7.76 -1.32
C GLY A 138 11.40 7.16 -1.15
N PHE A 139 11.01 6.19 -1.99
CA PHE A 139 9.79 5.41 -1.82
C PHE A 139 10.08 4.00 -1.29
N ASP A 140 9.19 3.47 -0.46
CA ASP A 140 9.32 2.13 0.09
C ASP A 140 9.04 1.03 -0.95
N HIS A 141 9.95 0.06 -1.02
CA HIS A 141 9.76 -1.13 -1.83
C HIS A 141 8.60 -1.99 -1.30
N LYS A 142 7.84 -2.59 -2.21
CA LYS A 142 6.82 -3.58 -1.85
C LYS A 142 7.47 -4.91 -1.48
N ALA A 143 7.03 -5.51 -0.38
CA ALA A 143 7.52 -6.82 0.06
C ALA A 143 7.02 -7.94 -0.86
N ALA A 144 7.85 -8.96 -1.06
CA ALA A 144 7.40 -10.18 -1.74
C ALA A 144 6.44 -10.96 -0.82
N ILE A 145 5.44 -11.59 -1.44
CA ILE A 145 4.45 -12.40 -0.74
C ILE A 145 5.02 -13.81 -0.55
N ASP A 146 5.02 -14.30 0.69
CA ASP A 146 5.37 -15.69 1.00
C ASP A 146 4.10 -16.57 0.92
N PRO A 147 3.97 -17.45 -0.10
CA PRO A 147 2.76 -18.24 -0.27
C PRO A 147 2.53 -19.24 0.86
N GLU A 148 3.58 -19.78 1.49
CA GLU A 148 3.42 -20.78 2.56
C GLU A 148 2.96 -20.14 3.86
N ARG A 149 3.47 -18.94 4.15
CA ARG A 149 3.00 -18.14 5.28
C ARG A 149 1.53 -17.79 5.15
N GLU A 150 1.10 -17.34 3.98
CA GLU A 150 -0.31 -16.99 3.74
C GLU A 150 -1.23 -18.22 3.74
N LEU A 151 -0.77 -19.35 3.19
CA LEU A 151 -1.49 -20.63 3.30
C LEU A 151 -1.68 -21.05 4.76
N THR A 152 -0.63 -20.95 5.57
CA THR A 152 -0.67 -21.31 7.00
C THR A 152 -1.64 -20.40 7.76
N LYS A 153 -1.58 -19.09 7.54
CA LYS A 153 -2.51 -18.12 8.16
C LYS A 153 -3.96 -18.36 7.76
N ALA A 154 -4.21 -18.66 6.49
CA ALA A 154 -5.57 -18.87 6.00
C ALA A 154 -6.19 -20.17 6.56
N GLN A 155 -5.37 -21.11 7.03
CA GLN A 155 -5.79 -22.38 7.63
C GLN A 155 -5.88 -22.33 9.17
N ALA A 156 -5.34 -21.30 9.81
CA ALA A 156 -5.38 -21.10 11.26
C ALA A 156 -6.75 -20.55 11.70
#